data_AF-A0A7T5E7M6-F1
#
_entry.id   AF-A0A7T5E7M6-F1
#
_cell.length_a   1.000
_cell.length_b   1.000
_cell.length_c   1.000
_cell.angle_alpha   90.00
_cell.angle_beta   90.00
_cell.angle_gamma   90.00
#
_symmetry.space_group_name_H-M   'P 1'
#
loop_
_entity.id
_entity.type
_entity.pdbx_description
1 polymer ?
#
loop_
_entity_poly.entity_id
_entity_poly.type
_entity_poly.pdbx_seq_one_letter_code
_entity_poly.pdbx_strand_id
1 'polypeptide(L)'
;MGSIRTFKELRVWQGAMAVAMEIFELTKRFPVEERYSLTDQMRRSSRSVAANISEGWRKRRYPAAFVSKLSDAESEAAETQTWLEIARRCQYLTDAQAERLDQQYEEILSQLVAMISKPEQWTIRPTPSNRPPT
;
A
#
# COMPACT_ATOMS: atom_id res chain seq x y z
N MET A 1 5.22 -17.84 -15.80
CA MET A 1 4.37 -17.05 -14.90
C MET A 1 3.17 -16.58 -15.70
N GLY A 2 1.94 -16.84 -15.23
CA GLY A 2 0.73 -16.37 -15.90
C GLY A 2 0.73 -14.85 -16.04
N SER A 3 0.20 -14.34 -17.15
CA SER A 3 0.08 -12.89 -17.37
C SER A 3 -0.89 -12.29 -16.36
N ILE A 4 -0.40 -11.40 -15.48
CA ILE A 4 -1.19 -10.67 -14.49
C ILE A 4 -2.13 -9.73 -15.24
N ARG A 5 -3.45 -9.95 -15.12
CA ARG A 5 -4.48 -9.18 -15.84
C ARG A 5 -5.05 -8.04 -15.00
N THR A 6 -5.10 -8.23 -13.69
CA THR A 6 -5.70 -7.27 -12.74
C THR A 6 -4.79 -7.04 -11.55
N PHE A 7 -4.88 -5.85 -10.94
CA PHE A 7 -4.14 -5.52 -9.72
C PHE A 7 -4.45 -6.48 -8.57
N LYS A 8 -5.63 -7.11 -8.57
CA LYS A 8 -6.04 -8.10 -7.56
C LYS A 8 -5.17 -9.37 -7.55
N GLU A 9 -4.43 -9.62 -8.61
CA GLU A 9 -3.50 -10.74 -8.74
C GLU A 9 -2.07 -10.37 -8.25
N LEU A 10 -1.82 -9.09 -7.94
CA LEU A 10 -0.54 -8.66 -7.37
C LEU A 10 -0.44 -9.10 -5.91
N ARG A 11 0.65 -9.81 -5.57
CA ARG A 11 0.94 -10.19 -4.18
C ARG A 11 1.00 -8.98 -3.25
N VAL A 12 1.65 -7.90 -3.68
CA VAL A 12 1.74 -6.66 -2.88
C VAL A 12 0.36 -6.05 -2.58
N TRP A 13 -0.58 -6.12 -3.54
CA TRP A 13 -1.94 -5.65 -3.33
C TRP A 13 -2.72 -6.56 -2.38
N GLN A 14 -2.57 -7.88 -2.53
CA GLN A 14 -3.22 -8.86 -1.66
C GLN A 14 -2.74 -8.71 -0.21
N GLY A 15 -1.43 -8.54 0.00
CA GLY A 15 -0.84 -8.24 1.30
C GLY A 15 -1.37 -6.94 1.88
N ALA A 16 -1.29 -5.84 1.13
CA ALA A 16 -1.80 -4.54 1.58
C ALA A 16 -3.30 -4.59 1.96
N MET A 17 -4.13 -5.26 1.17
CA MET A 17 -5.55 -5.42 1.46
C MET A 17 -5.79 -6.25 2.73
N ALA A 18 -5.05 -7.35 2.90
CA ALA A 18 -5.17 -8.21 4.07
C ALA A 18 -4.79 -7.46 5.36
N VAL A 19 -3.65 -6.76 5.35
CA VAL A 19 -3.17 -5.97 6.50
C VAL A 19 -4.14 -4.84 6.83
N ALA A 20 -4.69 -4.14 5.83
CA ALA A 20 -5.68 -3.09 6.06
C ALA A 20 -6.97 -3.60 6.73
N MET A 21 -7.42 -4.82 6.37
CA MET A 21 -8.58 -5.45 7.02
C MET A 21 -8.27 -5.90 8.43
N GLU A 22 -7.06 -6.37 8.67
CA GLU A 22 -6.62 -6.73 10.01
C GLU A 22 -6.55 -5.52 10.94
N ILE A 23 -5.95 -4.42 10.48
CA ILE A 23 -5.94 -3.14 11.20
C ILE A 23 -7.36 -2.68 11.49
N PHE A 24 -8.27 -2.79 10.52
CA PHE A 24 -9.68 -2.45 10.72
C PHE A 24 -10.32 -3.26 11.87
N GLU A 25 -10.07 -4.57 11.93
CA GLU A 25 -10.59 -5.44 12.99
C GLU A 25 -9.97 -5.14 14.36
N LEU A 26 -8.65 -4.95 14.43
CA LEU A 26 -7.95 -4.65 15.68
C LEU A 26 -8.40 -3.31 16.28
N THR A 27 -8.52 -2.29 15.44
CA THR A 27 -8.94 -0.95 15.86
C THR A 27 -10.39 -0.87 16.34
N LYS A 28 -11.22 -1.91 16.15
CA LYS A 28 -12.56 -1.96 16.79
C LYS A 28 -12.50 -2.03 18.32
N ARG A 29 -11.36 -2.44 18.88
CA ARG A 29 -11.15 -2.60 20.32
C ARG A 29 -10.49 -1.38 20.97
N PHE A 30 -10.13 -0.38 20.17
CA PHE A 30 -9.50 0.83 20.68
C PHE A 30 -10.51 1.66 21.49
N PRO A 31 -10.04 2.54 22.40
CA PRO A 31 -10.92 3.46 23.12
C PRO A 31 -11.78 4.31 22.18
N VAL A 32 -12.99 4.64 22.60
CA VAL A 32 -13.94 5.40 21.76
C VAL A 32 -13.46 6.82 21.45
N GLU A 33 -12.65 7.37 22.34
CA GLU A 33 -11.98 8.67 22.24
C GLU A 33 -11.03 8.73 21.04
N GLU A 34 -10.45 7.60 20.65
CA GLU A 34 -9.51 7.50 19.52
C GLU A 34 -10.21 7.38 18.17
N ARG A 35 -11.55 7.28 18.14
CA ARG A 35 -12.32 7.01 16.92
C ARG A 35 -12.02 7.99 15.78
N TYR A 36 -11.86 9.28 16.10
CA TYR A 36 -11.57 10.35 15.14
C TYR A 36 -10.10 10.82 15.22
N SER A 37 -9.26 10.07 15.92
CA SER A 37 -7.83 10.33 16.10
C SER A 37 -7.06 9.13 15.55
N LEU A 38 -6.42 8.32 16.40
CA LEU A 38 -5.54 7.23 15.98
C LEU A 38 -6.26 6.17 15.14
N THR A 39 -7.50 5.82 15.50
CA THR A 39 -8.28 4.81 14.76
C THR A 39 -8.54 5.25 13.32
N ASP A 40 -8.87 6.52 13.10
CA ASP A 40 -9.14 7.05 11.77
C ASP A 40 -7.86 7.12 10.93
N GLN A 41 -6.77 7.62 11.51
CA GLN A 41 -5.48 7.72 10.83
C GLN A 41 -4.95 6.36 10.39
N MET A 42 -4.97 5.36 11.28
CA MET A 42 -4.56 3.98 10.95
C MET A 42 -5.41 3.37 9.85
N ARG A 43 -6.73 3.55 9.90
CA ARG A 43 -7.65 2.98 8.90
C ARG A 43 -7.50 3.66 7.54
N ARG A 44 -7.30 4.97 7.50
CA ARG A 44 -7.15 5.71 6.23
C ARG A 44 -5.82 5.37 5.57
N SER A 45 -4.71 5.52 6.29
CA SER A 45 -3.36 5.24 5.75
C SER A 45 -3.25 3.79 5.26
N SER A 46 -3.64 2.81 6.08
CA SER A 46 -3.55 1.38 5.69
C SER A 46 -4.35 1.03 4.42
N ARG A 47 -5.55 1.58 4.27
CA ARG A 47 -6.39 1.38 3.06
C ARG A 47 -5.83 2.10 1.85
N SER A 48 -5.21 3.27 2.06
CA SER A 48 -4.61 4.08 1.00
C SER A 48 -3.49 3.34 0.27
N VAL A 49 -2.73 2.49 0.97
CA VAL A 49 -1.69 1.64 0.35
C VAL A 49 -2.28 0.77 -0.77
N ALA A 50 -3.33 0.00 -0.48
CA ALA A 50 -3.98 -0.86 -1.48
C ALA A 50 -4.67 -0.04 -2.59
N ALA A 51 -5.23 1.12 -2.25
CA ALA A 51 -5.85 2.02 -3.21
C ALA A 51 -4.83 2.57 -4.22
N ASN A 52 -3.70 3.11 -3.73
CA ASN A 52 -2.62 3.64 -4.55
C ASN A 52 -1.97 2.56 -5.45
N ILE A 53 -1.81 1.32 -4.96
CA ILE A 53 -1.37 0.19 -5.81
C ILE A 53 -2.34 -0.05 -6.96
N SER A 54 -3.66 -0.04 -6.67
CA SER A 54 -4.69 -0.26 -7.69
C SER A 54 -4.73 0.86 -8.74
N GLU A 55 -4.55 2.11 -8.31
CA GLU A 55 -4.45 3.28 -9.20
C GLU A 55 -3.18 3.23 -10.04
N GLY A 56 -2.03 2.90 -9.42
CA GLY A 56 -0.77 2.68 -10.11
C GLY A 56 -0.95 1.66 -11.24
N TRP A 57 -1.56 0.51 -10.95
CA TRP A 57 -1.85 -0.51 -11.97
C TRP A 57 -2.65 0.00 -13.17
N ARG A 58 -3.56 0.96 -12.96
CA ARG A 58 -4.32 1.61 -14.05
C ARG A 58 -3.51 2.64 -14.83
N LYS A 59 -2.47 3.23 -14.23
CA LYS A 59 -1.57 4.23 -14.84
C LYS A 59 -0.37 3.62 -15.59
N ARG A 60 -0.30 2.30 -15.77
CA ARG A 60 0.80 1.57 -16.45
C ARG A 60 1.11 2.02 -17.89
N ARG A 61 0.26 2.82 -18.54
CA ARG A 61 0.56 3.43 -19.85
C ARG A 61 1.60 4.56 -19.75
N TYR A 62 1.80 5.12 -18.56
CA TYR A 62 2.69 6.25 -18.31
C TYR A 62 3.64 5.88 -17.15
N PRO A 63 4.89 5.47 -17.42
CA PRO A 63 5.80 4.99 -16.39
C PRO A 63 6.00 5.94 -15.21
N ALA A 64 6.13 7.24 -15.46
CA ALA A 64 6.26 8.23 -14.39
C ALA A 64 5.03 8.28 -13.47
N ALA A 65 3.82 8.18 -14.04
CA ALA A 65 2.58 8.18 -13.26
C ALA A 65 2.32 6.86 -12.53
N PHE A 66 2.82 5.74 -13.07
CA PHE A 66 2.86 4.45 -12.38
C PHE A 66 3.77 4.52 -11.15
N VAL A 67 5.02 4.97 -11.33
CA VAL A 67 6.01 5.10 -10.25
C VAL A 67 5.51 6.06 -9.17
N SER A 68 5.02 7.24 -9.54
CA SER A 68 4.49 8.21 -8.58
C SER A 68 3.41 7.61 -7.68
N LYS A 69 2.49 6.81 -8.24
CA LYS A 69 1.45 6.15 -7.44
C LYS A 69 1.97 5.05 -6.52
N LEU A 70 3.04 4.37 -6.91
CA LEU A 70 3.69 3.41 -6.02
C LEU A 70 4.47 4.11 -4.90
N SER A 71 5.07 5.27 -5.16
CA SER A 71 5.70 6.09 -4.12
C SER A 71 4.66 6.66 -3.14
N ASP A 72 3.46 7.01 -3.61
CA ASP A 72 2.33 7.34 -2.73
C ASP A 72 1.99 6.14 -1.82
N ALA A 73 1.92 4.92 -2.38
CA ALA A 73 1.66 3.71 -1.61
C ALA A 73 2.76 3.40 -0.57
N GLU A 74 4.03 3.66 -0.91
CA GLU A 74 5.18 3.52 -0.02
C GLU A 74 5.10 4.51 1.15
N SER A 75 4.75 5.76 0.86
CA SER A 75 4.58 6.82 1.88
C SER A 75 3.45 6.47 2.86
N GLU A 76 2.32 5.97 2.35
CA GLU A 76 1.18 5.55 3.16
C GLU A 76 1.49 4.31 4.03
N ALA A 77 2.36 3.41 3.54
CA ALA A 77 2.82 2.26 4.29
C ALA A 77 3.72 2.69 5.47
N ALA A 78 4.68 3.59 5.22
CA ALA A 78 5.52 4.16 6.28
C ALA A 78 4.71 4.97 7.31
N GLU A 79 3.71 5.74 6.84
CA GLU A 79 2.77 6.41 7.73
C GLU A 79 2.00 5.40 8.59
N THR A 80 1.53 4.29 8.00
CA THR A 80 0.83 3.25 8.76
C THR A 80 1.72 2.64 9.84
N GLN A 81 2.99 2.34 9.55
CA GLN A 81 3.96 1.84 10.54
C GLN A 81 4.16 2.83 11.70
N THR A 82 4.18 4.13 11.40
CA THR A 82 4.24 5.17 12.44
C THR A 82 3.03 5.09 13.38
N TRP A 83 1.84 4.91 12.83
CA TRP A 83 0.62 4.76 13.65
C TRP A 83 0.56 3.43 14.40
N LEU A 84 1.13 2.35 13.86
CA LEU A 84 1.28 1.06 14.55
C LEU A 84 2.17 1.19 15.80
N GLU A 85 3.31 1.89 15.68
CA GLU A 85 4.20 2.14 16.80
C GLU A 85 3.54 3.02 17.88
N ILE A 86 2.76 4.03 17.48
CA ILE A 86 1.98 4.83 18.43
C ILE A 86 0.94 3.96 19.15
N ALA A 87 0.19 3.14 18.42
CA ALA A 87 -0.79 2.23 19.00
C ALA A 87 -0.16 1.21 19.96
N ARG A 88 1.05 0.72 19.65
CA ARG A 88 1.86 -0.13 20.53
C ARG A 88 2.24 0.60 21.83
N ARG A 89 2.76 1.82 21.73
CA ARG A 89 3.15 2.63 22.90
C ARG A 89 1.98 3.02 23.78
N CYS A 90 0.81 3.26 23.19
CA CYS A 90 -0.45 3.45 23.91
C CYS A 90 -1.05 2.14 24.45
N GLN A 91 -0.39 1.00 24.22
CA GLN A 91 -0.83 -0.34 24.65
C GLN A 91 -2.19 -0.77 24.07
N TYR A 92 -2.60 -0.17 22.95
CA TYR A 92 -3.80 -0.57 22.21
C TYR A 92 -3.55 -1.79 21.31
N LEU A 93 -2.28 -2.03 20.97
CA LEU A 93 -1.79 -3.26 20.37
C LEU A 93 -0.79 -3.93 21.31
N THR A 94 -0.81 -5.26 21.34
CA THR A 94 0.27 -6.05 21.95
C THR A 94 1.53 -5.95 21.09
N ASP A 95 2.71 -6.16 21.71
CA ASP A 95 3.99 -6.19 20.98
C ASP A 95 3.95 -7.17 19.81
N ALA A 96 3.42 -8.38 20.02
CA ALA A 96 3.30 -9.41 19.00
C ALA A 96 2.36 -9.01 17.84
N GLN A 97 1.32 -8.20 18.10
CA GLN A 97 0.46 -7.67 17.04
C GLN A 97 1.18 -6.59 16.25
N ALA A 98 1.82 -5.64 16.95
CA ALA A 98 2.55 -4.55 16.31
C ALA A 98 3.70 -5.06 15.44
N GLU A 99 4.57 -5.93 15.99
CA GLU A 99 5.72 -6.49 15.27
C GLU A 99 5.29 -7.30 14.04
N ARG A 100 4.20 -8.06 14.14
CA ARG A 100 3.68 -8.82 13.00
C ARG A 100 3.14 -7.91 11.90
N LEU A 101 2.41 -6.85 12.25
CA LEU A 101 1.88 -5.90 11.28
C LEU A 101 3.02 -5.10 10.61
N ASP A 102 4.02 -4.69 11.39
CA ASP A 102 5.21 -4.03 10.86
C ASP A 102 5.97 -4.94 9.89
N GLN A 103 6.17 -6.21 10.23
CA GLN A 103 6.83 -7.16 9.34
C GLN A 103 6.06 -7.35 8.02
N GLN A 104 4.73 -7.36 8.06
CA GLN A 104 3.91 -7.41 6.85
C GLN A 104 4.06 -6.13 6.01
N TYR A 105 4.20 -4.96 6.64
CA TYR A 105 4.49 -3.72 5.93
C TYR A 105 5.89 -3.69 5.32
N GLU A 106 6.90 -4.24 5.98
CA GLU A 106 8.24 -4.41 5.40
C GLU A 106 8.22 -5.27 4.12
N GLU A 107 7.42 -6.34 4.12
CA GLU A 107 7.23 -7.17 2.92
C GLU A 107 6.50 -6.41 1.79
N ILE A 108 5.53 -5.56 2.14
CA ILE A 108 4.82 -4.70 1.18
C ILE A 108 5.78 -3.66 0.59
N LEU A 109 6.55 -2.96 1.44
CA LEU A 109 7.53 -1.95 1.05
C LEU A 109 8.59 -2.54 0.13
N SER A 110 9.15 -3.70 0.48
CA SER A 110 10.12 -4.41 -0.36
C SER A 110 9.58 -4.70 -1.77
N GLN A 111 8.31 -5.12 -1.88
CA GLN A 111 7.66 -5.36 -3.17
C GLN A 111 7.40 -4.05 -3.93
N LEU A 112 6.96 -2.98 -3.25
CA LEU A 112 6.77 -1.66 -3.86
C LEU A 112 8.08 -1.12 -4.44
N VAL A 113 9.17 -1.14 -3.66
CA VAL A 113 10.51 -0.71 -4.08
C VAL A 113 10.99 -1.53 -5.28
N ALA A 114 10.77 -2.84 -5.28
CA ALA A 114 11.10 -3.70 -6.42
C ALA A 114 10.32 -3.32 -7.70
N MET A 115 9.03 -2.98 -7.57
CA MET A 115 8.21 -2.51 -8.68
C MET A 115 8.63 -1.12 -9.19
N ILE A 116 8.96 -0.20 -8.27
CA ILE A 116 9.45 1.16 -8.57
C ILE A 116 10.80 1.12 -9.27
N SER A 117 11.69 0.21 -8.86
CA SER A 117 13.05 0.10 -9.41
C SER A 117 13.07 -0.47 -10.83
N LYS A 118 12.02 -1.19 -11.25
CA LYS A 118 11.91 -1.85 -12.56
C LYS A 118 10.53 -1.65 -13.19
N PRO A 119 10.07 -0.41 -13.41
CA PRO A 119 8.71 -0.11 -13.85
C PRO A 119 8.41 -0.62 -15.27
N GLU A 120 9.44 -0.83 -16.10
CA GLU A 120 9.33 -1.39 -17.45
C GLU A 120 8.79 -2.83 -17.49
N GLN A 121 8.89 -3.57 -16.38
CA GLN A 121 8.32 -4.92 -16.27
C GLN A 121 6.81 -4.91 -16.08
N TRP A 122 6.27 -3.76 -15.65
CA TRP A 122 4.87 -3.60 -15.28
C TRP A 122 4.12 -2.70 -16.27
N THR A 123 4.82 -1.75 -16.90
CA THR A 123 4.23 -0.75 -17.79
C THR A 123 3.93 -1.29 -19.18
N ILE A 124 2.93 -0.69 -19.83
CA ILE A 124 2.53 -1.05 -21.19
C ILE A 124 3.33 -0.15 -22.13
N ARG A 125 4.17 -0.74 -23.00
CA ARG A 125 4.88 0.03 -24.01
C ARG A 125 3.88 0.72 -24.94
N PRO A 126 4.04 2.04 -25.22
CA PRO A 126 3.20 2.69 -26.23
C PRO A 126 3.47 2.05 -27.60
N THR A 127 2.39 1.67 -28.30
CA THR A 127 2.46 1.27 -29.70
C THR A 127 2.94 2.47 -30.54
N PRO A 128 3.78 2.30 -31.58
CA PRO A 128 4.39 3.43 -32.30
C PRO A 128 3.44 4.42 -33.01
N SER A 129 2.12 4.25 -32.97
CA SER A 129 1.18 4.99 -33.82
C SER A 129 0.67 6.32 -33.27
N ASN A 130 1.17 6.81 -32.13
CA ASN A 130 0.62 8.02 -31.47
C ASN A 130 1.71 9.04 -31.08
N ARG A 131 2.75 9.17 -31.90
CA ARG A 131 3.67 10.32 -31.77
C ARG A 131 3.00 11.52 -32.46
N PRO A 132 2.75 12.65 -31.77
CA PRO A 132 2.26 13.84 -32.44
C PRO A 132 3.29 14.28 -33.50
N PRO A 133 2.84 14.80 -34.66
CA PRO A 133 3.75 15.31 -35.67
C PRO A 133 4.59 16.45 -35.07
N THR A 134 5.89 16.40 -35.35
CA THR A 134 6.88 17.43 -35.03
C THR A 134 6.59 18.74 -35.73
#